data_AF-A0A8J2E0G8-F1
#
_entry.id   AF-A0A8J2E0G8-F1
#
_cell.length_a   1.000
_cell.length_b   1.000
_cell.length_c   1.000
_cell.angle_alpha   90.00
_cell.angle_beta   90.00
_cell.angle_gamma   90.00
#
_symmetry.space_group_name_H-M   'P 1'
#
loop_
_entity.id
_entity.type
_entity.pdbx_description
1 polymer ?
#
loop_
_entity_poly.entity_id
_entity_poly.type
_entity_poly.pdbx_seq_one_letter_code
_entity_poly.pdbx_strand_id
1 'polypeptide(L)'
;MEGAVRVNEKSIDSMKNKSAHPADSTQSTPTVRRSSRLNRSKSISRSADMLHPRDGSEEEIRLTRAQAEKQRKEIEIELRRTVGQQIRAEFEEEIRKREEEAAREQGLERAEEKLLSWWDDYTNVHRVARFERLARTELEKAHDVNTVYRKNRDIGNISRRIQGPKESAKDYILNLQTLMRRHGKMSDMAKLERLYHNLRPEYKRYIKRAEFDSVSGLIKSCDDYDQLIKQEASYKPPKQHSVMSVTMKTSQGRKNHKPTNPIVINRFDHHQSCWRCGEQGHIQRGCRNQRVVRCTHPEKKRY
;
A
#
# COMPACT_ATOMS: atom_id res chain seq x y z
N MET A 1 -21.48 -25.21 -1.63
CA MET A 1 -21.02 -24.60 -0.36
C MET A 1 -20.50 -23.21 -0.69
N GLU A 2 -21.42 -22.26 -0.80
CA GLU A 2 -21.16 -20.88 -1.19
C GLU A 2 -21.31 -20.01 0.05
N GLY A 3 -20.23 -19.31 0.44
CA GLY A 3 -20.18 -18.44 1.60
C GLY A 3 -20.31 -16.98 1.20
N ALA A 4 -21.47 -16.39 1.46
CA ALA A 4 -21.73 -14.97 1.27
C ALA A 4 -21.22 -14.16 2.46
N VAL A 5 -20.30 -13.21 2.20
CA VAL A 5 -19.80 -12.24 3.18
C VAL A 5 -20.67 -10.99 3.11
N ARG A 6 -21.46 -10.74 4.16
CA ARG A 6 -22.18 -9.48 4.38
C ARG A 6 -21.21 -8.43 4.92
N VAL A 7 -21.07 -7.31 4.23
CA VAL A 7 -20.41 -6.11 4.76
C VAL A 7 -21.49 -5.11 5.18
N ASN A 8 -21.29 -4.54 6.36
CA ASN A 8 -22.23 -3.79 7.16
C ASN A 8 -22.06 -2.29 6.84
N GLU A 9 -23.00 -1.69 6.11
CA GLU A 9 -23.05 -0.23 5.92
C GLU A 9 -23.73 0.40 7.13
N LYS A 10 -22.95 1.10 7.95
CA LYS A 10 -23.46 2.07 8.91
C LYS A 10 -22.63 3.34 8.83
N SER A 11 -23.35 4.45 8.96
CA SER A 11 -22.85 5.78 9.30
C SER A 11 -22.41 6.60 8.10
N ILE A 12 -23.25 7.56 7.68
CA ILE A 12 -22.96 9.00 7.64
C ILE A 12 -24.32 9.69 7.46
N ASP A 13 -24.95 10.08 8.57
CA ASP A 13 -26.15 10.91 8.58
C ASP A 13 -26.01 11.89 9.74
N SER A 14 -25.32 13.01 9.49
CA SER A 14 -25.32 14.20 10.34
C SER A 14 -24.38 15.23 9.74
N MET A 15 -24.95 16.27 9.12
CA MET A 15 -24.52 17.67 9.23
C MET A 15 -25.35 18.53 8.26
N LYS A 16 -26.60 18.83 8.65
CA LYS A 16 -27.34 20.02 8.21
C LYS A 16 -27.61 20.86 9.45
N ASN A 17 -26.84 21.93 9.65
CA ASN A 17 -27.22 23.10 10.43
C ASN A 17 -26.09 24.14 10.42
N LYS A 18 -26.48 25.43 10.39
CA LYS A 18 -25.72 26.68 10.21
C LYS A 18 -25.86 27.18 8.76
N SER A 19 -26.46 28.34 8.47
CA SER A 19 -26.45 29.59 9.22
C SER A 19 -27.69 30.43 8.89
N ALA A 20 -28.32 30.94 9.95
CA ALA A 20 -29.20 32.11 9.88
C ALA A 20 -28.37 33.33 10.27
N HIS A 21 -28.43 34.41 9.48
CA HIS A 21 -28.68 35.79 9.95
C HIS A 21 -28.74 36.77 8.76
N PRO A 22 -29.45 37.91 8.94
CA PRO A 22 -30.02 38.71 7.87
C PRO A 22 -29.08 39.84 7.44
N ALA A 23 -29.17 40.25 6.17
CA ALA A 23 -28.57 41.47 5.68
C ALA A 23 -29.62 42.35 5.01
N ASP A 24 -29.81 43.53 5.60
CA ASP A 24 -30.15 44.81 5.01
C ASP A 24 -31.09 44.85 3.79
N SER A 25 -32.37 45.14 4.06
CA SER A 25 -33.26 45.80 3.11
C SER A 25 -33.33 47.30 3.43
N THR A 26 -32.37 48.05 2.89
CA THR A 26 -32.44 49.51 2.85
C THR A 26 -33.50 49.93 1.83
N GLN A 27 -34.69 50.22 2.33
CA GLN A 27 -35.77 50.86 1.57
C GLN A 27 -35.34 52.28 1.18
N SER A 28 -34.99 52.46 -0.09
CA SER A 28 -34.79 53.78 -0.70
C SER A 28 -36.11 54.23 -1.31
N THR A 29 -36.78 55.18 -0.65
CA THR A 29 -37.99 55.84 -1.14
C THR A 29 -37.64 56.82 -2.27
N PRO A 30 -38.34 56.80 -3.42
CA PRO A 30 -38.23 57.88 -4.39
C PRO A 30 -39.04 59.08 -3.89
N THR A 31 -38.30 60.13 -3.51
CA THR A 31 -38.83 61.45 -3.18
C THR A 31 -39.40 62.10 -4.45
N VAL A 32 -40.71 61.99 -4.69
CA VAL A 32 -41.38 62.76 -5.74
C VAL A 32 -41.53 64.20 -5.26
N ARG A 33 -40.55 65.03 -5.63
CA ARG A 33 -40.66 66.50 -5.66
C ARG A 33 -41.84 66.88 -6.55
N ARG A 34 -42.99 67.19 -5.96
CA ARG A 34 -44.08 67.87 -6.68
C ARG A 34 -43.90 69.37 -6.51
N SER A 35 -43.25 69.95 -7.53
CA SER A 35 -43.03 71.38 -7.67
C SER A 35 -44.34 72.16 -7.62
N SER A 36 -44.39 73.06 -6.64
CA SER A 36 -45.21 74.25 -6.61
C SER A 36 -45.06 75.05 -7.91
N ARG A 37 -46.13 75.12 -8.70
CA ARG A 37 -46.32 76.21 -9.67
C ARG A 37 -47.62 76.93 -9.35
N LEU A 38 -47.46 78.05 -8.66
CA LEU A 38 -48.33 79.20 -8.72
C LEU A 38 -48.58 79.60 -10.18
N ASN A 39 -49.84 79.63 -10.59
CA ASN A 39 -50.35 80.48 -11.67
C ASN A 39 -51.59 81.18 -11.08
N ARG A 40 -51.41 82.34 -10.43
CA ARG A 40 -51.43 83.68 -11.05
C ARG A 40 -52.72 83.94 -11.83
N SER A 41 -53.72 84.33 -11.05
CA SER A 41 -54.67 85.43 -11.27
C SER A 41 -54.70 86.03 -12.68
N LYS A 42 -55.82 85.83 -13.37
CA LYS A 42 -56.41 86.83 -14.27
C LYS A 42 -57.89 86.96 -13.94
N SER A 43 -58.17 87.92 -13.05
CA SER A 43 -59.47 88.56 -12.90
C SER A 43 -59.80 89.27 -14.22
N ILE A 44 -60.59 88.60 -15.07
CA ILE A 44 -61.22 89.24 -16.22
C ILE A 44 -62.56 89.78 -15.73
N SER A 45 -62.57 91.08 -15.47
CA SER A 45 -63.77 91.90 -15.37
C SER A 45 -64.53 91.76 -16.71
N ARG A 46 -65.66 91.05 -16.70
CA ARG A 46 -66.57 91.00 -17.84
C ARG A 46 -67.79 91.84 -17.49
N SER A 47 -67.84 92.97 -18.16
CA SER A 47 -68.96 93.89 -18.29
C SER A 47 -70.26 93.11 -18.54
N ALA A 48 -71.25 93.35 -17.68
CA ALA A 48 -72.61 92.89 -17.85
C ALA A 48 -73.28 93.76 -18.93
N ASP A 49 -73.11 93.38 -20.19
CA ASP A 49 -73.97 93.87 -21.27
C ASP A 49 -75.26 93.04 -21.26
N MET A 50 -76.33 93.70 -20.84
CA MET A 50 -77.72 93.25 -20.90
C MET A 50 -78.13 93.06 -22.37
N LEU A 51 -77.85 91.88 -22.94
CA LEU A 51 -78.51 91.44 -24.16
C LEU A 51 -79.81 90.73 -23.77
N HIS A 52 -80.92 91.36 -24.13
CA HIS A 52 -82.26 90.77 -24.05
C HIS A 52 -82.26 89.37 -24.71
N PRO A 53 -82.89 88.36 -24.08
CA PRO A 53 -83.15 87.10 -24.74
C PRO A 53 -83.97 87.39 -25.99
N ARG A 54 -83.41 87.14 -27.17
CA ARG A 54 -84.25 86.91 -28.34
C ARG A 54 -85.05 85.65 -28.00
N ASP A 55 -86.37 85.77 -27.96
CA ASP A 55 -87.30 84.66 -27.88
C ASP A 55 -87.13 83.79 -29.13
N GLY A 56 -86.09 82.97 -29.13
CA GLY A 56 -85.98 81.84 -30.04
C GLY A 56 -87.16 80.93 -29.74
N SER A 57 -87.92 80.58 -30.78
CA SER A 57 -89.03 79.64 -30.65
C SER A 57 -88.55 78.39 -29.88
N GLU A 58 -89.35 77.88 -28.93
CA GLU A 58 -88.97 76.72 -28.11
C GLU A 58 -88.47 75.52 -28.93
N GLU A 59 -88.90 75.43 -30.18
CA GLU A 59 -88.52 74.41 -31.15
C GLU A 59 -87.03 74.47 -31.54
N GLU A 60 -86.45 75.68 -31.68
CA GLU A 60 -85.03 75.87 -31.99
C GLU A 60 -84.13 75.45 -30.80
N ILE A 61 -84.58 75.68 -29.57
CA ILE A 61 -83.90 75.24 -28.35
C ILE A 61 -83.96 73.71 -28.21
N ARG A 62 -85.06 73.07 -28.61
CA ARG A 62 -85.17 71.60 -28.61
C ARG A 62 -84.26 70.96 -29.65
N LEU A 63 -84.22 71.51 -30.87
CA LEU A 63 -83.37 70.99 -31.95
C LEU A 63 -81.88 71.10 -31.60
N THR A 64 -81.45 72.24 -31.05
CA THR A 64 -80.06 72.45 -30.63
C THR A 64 -79.65 71.53 -29.48
N ARG A 65 -80.54 71.28 -28.50
CA ARG A 65 -80.29 70.29 -27.44
C ARG A 65 -80.16 68.87 -27.97
N ALA A 66 -81.04 68.45 -28.88
CA ALA A 66 -80.97 67.13 -29.49
C ALA A 66 -79.68 66.92 -30.31
N GLN A 67 -79.25 67.94 -31.06
CA GLN A 67 -77.96 67.91 -31.78
C GLN A 67 -76.77 67.85 -30.82
N ALA A 68 -76.78 68.65 -29.75
CA ALA A 68 -75.73 68.61 -28.72
C ALA A 68 -75.68 67.26 -28.00
N GLU A 69 -76.82 66.62 -27.72
CA GLU A 69 -76.86 65.29 -27.11
C GLU A 69 -76.32 64.22 -28.07
N LYS A 70 -76.67 64.30 -29.36
CA LYS A 70 -76.12 63.42 -30.39
C LYS A 70 -74.59 63.55 -30.48
N GLN A 71 -74.07 64.78 -30.52
CA GLN A 71 -72.63 65.05 -30.53
C GLN A 71 -71.94 64.53 -29.26
N ARG A 72 -72.56 64.71 -28.07
CA ARG A 72 -72.02 64.16 -26.82
C ARG A 72 -71.90 62.64 -26.86
N LYS A 73 -72.94 61.94 -27.36
CA LYS A 73 -72.93 60.48 -27.50
C LYS A 73 -71.87 60.01 -28.49
N GLU A 74 -71.69 60.72 -29.60
CA GLU A 74 -70.67 60.41 -30.60
C GLU A 74 -69.25 60.58 -30.04
N ILE A 75 -68.99 61.70 -29.35
CA ILE A 75 -67.74 61.95 -28.64
C ILE A 75 -67.50 60.88 -27.55
N GLU A 76 -68.54 60.48 -26.81
CA GLU A 76 -68.41 59.45 -25.78
C GLU A 76 -68.03 58.08 -26.39
N ILE A 77 -68.65 57.71 -27.52
CA ILE A 77 -68.33 56.46 -28.23
C ILE A 77 -66.89 56.49 -28.76
N GLU A 78 -66.48 57.62 -29.35
CA GLU A 78 -65.12 57.79 -29.87
C GLU A 78 -64.08 57.79 -28.73
N LEU A 79 -64.38 58.43 -27.61
CA LEU A 79 -63.54 58.41 -26.42
C LEU A 79 -63.41 56.98 -25.86
N ARG A 80 -64.51 56.23 -25.75
CA ARG A 80 -64.46 54.82 -25.32
C ARG A 80 -63.64 53.96 -26.29
N ARG A 81 -63.74 54.21 -27.60
CA ARG A 81 -62.96 53.50 -28.62
C ARG A 81 -61.46 53.79 -28.49
N THR A 82 -61.08 55.07 -28.37
CA THR A 82 -59.68 55.51 -28.27
C THR A 82 -59.04 55.06 -26.96
N VAL A 83 -59.73 55.23 -25.82
CA VAL A 83 -59.27 54.70 -24.52
C VAL A 83 -59.15 53.18 -24.57
N GLY A 84 -60.11 52.49 -25.17
CA GLY A 84 -60.03 51.03 -25.35
C GLY A 84 -58.88 50.58 -26.25
N GLN A 85 -58.51 51.38 -27.26
CA GLN A 85 -57.33 51.12 -28.10
C GLN A 85 -56.03 51.38 -27.35
N GLN A 86 -55.95 52.45 -26.57
CA GLN A 86 -54.78 52.76 -25.74
C GLN A 86 -54.52 51.66 -24.71
N ILE A 87 -55.55 51.21 -23.97
CA ILE A 87 -55.41 50.14 -22.98
C ILE A 87 -54.94 48.84 -23.65
N ARG A 88 -55.44 48.49 -24.84
CA ARG A 88 -54.98 47.30 -25.57
C ARG A 88 -53.53 47.42 -26.02
N ALA A 89 -53.13 48.57 -26.55
CA ALA A 89 -51.76 48.81 -26.98
C ALA A 89 -50.77 48.75 -25.80
N GLU A 90 -51.12 49.37 -24.66
CA GLU A 90 -50.31 49.31 -23.43
C GLU A 90 -50.20 47.87 -22.90
N PHE A 91 -51.28 47.10 -22.95
CA PHE A 91 -51.28 45.70 -22.53
C PHE A 91 -50.44 44.80 -23.45
N GLU A 92 -50.52 45.00 -24.76
CA GLU A 92 -49.70 44.28 -25.75
C GLU A 92 -48.20 44.61 -25.59
N GLU A 93 -47.86 45.87 -25.32
CA GLU A 93 -46.48 46.28 -25.05
C GLU A 93 -45.92 45.63 -23.78
N GLU A 94 -46.72 45.57 -22.71
CA GLU A 94 -46.34 44.91 -21.45
C GLU A 94 -46.14 43.39 -21.64
N ILE A 95 -46.99 42.71 -22.43
CA ILE A 95 -46.79 41.30 -22.78
C ILE A 95 -45.48 41.12 -23.53
N ARG A 96 -45.24 41.91 -24.57
CA ARG A 96 -44.00 41.84 -25.36
C ARG A 96 -42.76 42.01 -24.47
N LYS A 97 -42.80 42.96 -23.53
CA LYS A 97 -41.70 43.20 -22.60
C LYS A 97 -41.45 42.00 -21.68
N ARG A 98 -42.50 41.36 -21.16
CA ARG A 98 -42.37 40.16 -20.33
C ARG A 98 -41.85 38.95 -21.12
N GLU A 99 -42.27 38.80 -22.37
CA GLU A 99 -41.75 37.74 -23.25
C GLU A 99 -40.26 37.93 -23.54
N GLU A 100 -39.82 39.18 -23.79
CA GLU A 100 -38.40 39.50 -23.96
C GLU A 100 -37.58 39.26 -22.68
N GLU A 101 -38.11 39.64 -21.51
CA GLU A 101 -37.46 39.38 -20.22
C GLU A 101 -37.35 37.87 -19.93
N ALA A 102 -38.43 37.10 -20.15
CA ALA A 102 -38.41 35.64 -20.01
C ALA A 102 -37.43 34.97 -20.98
N ALA A 103 -37.32 35.47 -22.22
CA ALA A 103 -36.35 34.96 -23.19
C ALA A 103 -34.90 35.23 -22.76
N ARG A 104 -34.63 36.39 -22.14
CA ARG A 104 -33.31 36.70 -21.56
C ARG A 104 -32.98 35.80 -20.39
N GLU A 105 -33.94 35.56 -19.49
CA GLU A 105 -33.77 34.70 -18.32
C GLU A 105 -33.47 33.25 -18.73
N GLN A 106 -34.25 32.69 -19.66
CA GLN A 106 -33.96 31.36 -20.24
C GLN A 106 -32.59 31.29 -20.94
N GLY A 107 -32.14 32.39 -21.55
CA GLY A 107 -30.81 32.48 -22.15
C GLY A 107 -29.69 32.40 -21.11
N LEU A 108 -29.88 33.04 -19.96
CA LEU A 108 -28.94 33.01 -18.84
C LEU A 108 -28.87 31.63 -18.18
N GLU A 109 -30.01 30.99 -17.91
CA GLU A 109 -30.05 29.63 -17.34
C GLU A 109 -29.29 28.62 -18.23
N ARG A 110 -29.52 28.67 -19.55
CA ARG A 110 -28.80 27.80 -20.50
C ARG A 110 -27.29 28.08 -20.55
N ALA A 111 -26.87 29.32 -20.28
CA ALA A 111 -25.45 29.68 -20.22
C ALA A 111 -24.81 29.18 -18.92
N GLU A 112 -25.51 29.28 -17.79
CA GLU A 112 -25.07 28.74 -16.50
C GLU A 112 -24.93 27.21 -16.53
N GLU A 113 -25.89 26.50 -17.11
CA GLU A 113 -25.80 25.04 -17.29
C GLU A 113 -24.57 24.60 -18.10
N LYS A 114 -24.27 25.32 -19.20
CA LYS A 114 -23.08 25.05 -20.02
C LYS A 114 -21.77 25.33 -19.29
N LEU A 115 -21.73 26.39 -18.49
CA LEU A 115 -20.56 26.73 -17.68
C LEU A 115 -20.32 25.71 -16.57
N LEU A 116 -21.38 25.24 -15.91
CA LEU A 116 -21.29 24.20 -14.89
C LEU A 116 -20.83 22.86 -15.50
N SER A 117 -21.39 22.45 -16.63
CA SER A 117 -20.95 21.25 -17.35
C SER A 117 -19.48 21.34 -17.77
N TRP A 118 -19.05 22.48 -18.32
CA TRP A 118 -17.65 22.69 -18.70
C TRP A 118 -16.71 22.63 -17.49
N TRP A 119 -17.13 23.19 -16.35
CA TRP A 119 -16.34 23.17 -15.12
C TRP A 119 -16.23 21.76 -14.52
N ASP A 120 -17.30 20.96 -14.56
CA ASP A 120 -17.29 19.56 -14.12
C ASP A 120 -16.38 18.71 -15.02
N ASP A 121 -16.41 18.91 -16.34
CA ASP A 121 -15.52 18.22 -17.27
C ASP A 121 -14.05 18.62 -17.04
N TYR A 122 -13.78 19.92 -16.87
CA TYR A 122 -12.44 20.45 -16.61
C TYR A 122 -11.88 19.92 -15.29
N THR A 123 -12.65 19.97 -14.21
CA THR A 123 -12.20 19.51 -12.88
C THR A 123 -12.04 17.99 -12.82
N ASN A 124 -12.88 17.20 -13.48
CA ASN A 124 -12.73 15.75 -13.54
C ASN A 124 -11.51 15.31 -14.34
N VAL A 125 -11.31 15.84 -15.54
CA VAL A 125 -10.16 15.47 -16.38
C VAL A 125 -8.83 15.84 -15.71
N HIS A 126 -8.73 17.04 -15.13
CA HIS A 126 -7.50 17.48 -14.47
C HIS A 126 -7.26 16.81 -13.11
N ARG A 127 -8.31 16.48 -12.35
CA ARG A 127 -8.19 15.75 -11.08
C ARG A 127 -7.74 14.31 -11.33
N VAL A 128 -8.34 13.62 -12.31
CA VAL A 128 -7.98 12.23 -12.66
C VAL A 128 -6.54 12.17 -13.20
N ALA A 129 -6.17 13.03 -14.16
CA ALA A 129 -4.81 13.03 -14.72
C ALA A 129 -3.72 13.37 -13.69
N ARG A 130 -4.03 14.22 -12.68
CA ARG A 130 -3.12 14.48 -11.57
C ARG A 130 -2.98 13.27 -10.65
N PHE A 131 -4.09 12.62 -10.32
CA PHE A 131 -4.09 11.44 -9.47
C PHE A 131 -3.34 10.27 -10.10
N GLU A 132 -3.57 9.99 -11.39
CA GLU A 132 -2.87 8.92 -12.12
C GLU A 132 -1.35 9.13 -12.17
N ARG A 133 -0.90 10.38 -12.40
CA ARG A 133 0.54 10.71 -12.36
C ARG A 133 1.14 10.46 -10.98
N LEU A 134 0.49 10.92 -9.92
CA LEU A 134 0.95 10.69 -8.55
C LEU A 134 0.96 9.19 -8.22
N ALA A 135 -0.11 8.47 -8.53
CA ALA A 135 -0.22 7.04 -8.31
C ALA A 135 0.90 6.28 -9.05
N ARG A 136 1.18 6.61 -10.32
CA ARG A 136 2.28 5.99 -11.08
C ARG A 136 3.64 6.27 -10.43
N THR A 137 3.92 7.53 -10.07
CA THR A 137 5.20 7.87 -9.42
C THR A 137 5.39 7.20 -8.06
N GLU A 138 4.33 7.10 -7.26
CA GLU A 138 4.40 6.42 -5.96
C GLU A 138 4.53 4.91 -6.12
N LEU A 139 3.88 4.32 -7.13
CA LEU A 139 3.99 2.89 -7.43
C LEU A 139 5.38 2.53 -7.97
N GLU A 140 5.99 3.40 -8.80
CA GLU A 140 7.39 3.27 -9.24
C GLU A 140 8.36 3.37 -8.07
N LYS A 141 8.20 4.36 -7.17
CA LYS A 141 9.02 4.46 -5.94
C LYS A 141 8.84 3.24 -5.05
N ALA A 142 7.62 2.78 -4.84
CA ALA A 142 7.32 1.61 -4.03
C ALA A 142 7.92 0.33 -4.64
N HIS A 143 7.88 0.20 -5.97
CA HIS A 143 8.53 -0.90 -6.67
C HIS A 143 10.04 -0.84 -6.48
N ASP A 144 10.67 0.33 -6.67
CA ASP A 144 12.12 0.51 -6.51
C ASP A 144 12.58 0.16 -5.08
N VAL A 145 11.91 0.71 -4.07
CA VAL A 145 12.16 0.42 -2.65
C VAL A 145 12.02 -1.08 -2.34
N ASN A 146 10.99 -1.74 -2.88
CA ASN A 146 10.79 -3.17 -2.69
C ASN A 146 11.89 -3.99 -3.39
N THR A 147 12.33 -3.58 -4.59
CA THR A 147 13.47 -4.22 -5.26
C THR A 147 14.78 -4.05 -4.50
N VAL A 148 15.06 -2.85 -3.98
CA VAL A 148 16.27 -2.58 -3.18
C VAL A 148 16.25 -3.39 -1.88
N TYR A 149 15.12 -3.37 -1.17
CA TYR A 149 14.95 -4.12 0.08
C TYR A 149 15.09 -5.63 -0.14
N ARG A 150 14.44 -6.19 -1.18
CA ARG A 150 14.56 -7.62 -1.52
C ARG A 150 16.00 -7.99 -1.85
N LYS A 151 16.70 -7.20 -2.67
CA LYS A 151 18.11 -7.45 -3.02
C LYS A 151 19.02 -7.45 -1.79
N ASN A 152 18.88 -6.47 -0.91
CA ASN A 152 19.67 -6.37 0.32
C ASN A 152 19.36 -7.53 1.28
N ARG A 153 18.10 -7.93 1.39
CA ARG A 153 17.69 -9.10 2.19
C ARG A 153 18.33 -10.38 1.66
N ASP A 154 18.32 -10.58 0.35
CA ASP A 154 18.89 -11.76 -0.28
C ASP A 154 20.41 -11.82 -0.12
N ILE A 155 21.15 -10.72 -0.29
CA ILE A 155 22.59 -10.65 0.03
C ILE A 155 22.87 -11.03 1.48
N GLY A 156 22.09 -10.50 2.42
CA GLY A 156 22.22 -10.82 3.84
C GLY A 156 21.97 -12.30 4.12
N ASN A 157 20.93 -12.87 3.49
CA ASN A 157 20.59 -14.28 3.64
C ASN A 157 21.65 -15.20 3.01
N ILE A 158 22.13 -14.89 1.80
CA ILE A 158 23.24 -15.60 1.16
C ILE A 158 24.47 -15.57 2.08
N SER A 159 24.74 -14.41 2.68
CA SER A 159 25.94 -14.21 3.49
C SER A 159 25.93 -15.01 4.80
N ARG A 160 24.78 -15.11 5.46
CA ARG A 160 24.61 -15.81 6.74
C ARG A 160 24.33 -17.31 6.61
N ARG A 161 23.98 -17.78 5.42
CA ARG A 161 23.56 -19.17 5.21
C ARG A 161 24.75 -20.12 5.18
N ILE A 162 24.98 -20.79 6.31
CA ILE A 162 25.99 -21.86 6.48
C ILE A 162 25.32 -23.22 6.32
N GLN A 163 26.01 -24.21 5.74
CA GLN A 163 25.49 -25.58 5.59
C GLN A 163 25.16 -26.23 6.95
N GLY A 164 23.98 -26.84 7.06
CA GLY A 164 23.55 -27.52 8.29
C GLY A 164 24.28 -28.85 8.54
N PRO A 165 24.32 -29.36 9.78
CA PRO A 165 25.07 -30.58 10.13
C PRO A 165 24.51 -31.85 9.49
N LYS A 166 23.22 -31.89 9.13
CA LYS A 166 22.54 -33.01 8.48
C LYS A 166 22.20 -32.73 7.01
N GLU A 167 22.59 -31.57 6.50
CA GLU A 167 22.27 -31.14 5.14
C GLU A 167 23.33 -31.66 4.17
N SER A 168 22.91 -32.37 3.12
CA SER A 168 23.82 -32.75 2.03
C SER A 168 24.40 -31.50 1.37
N ALA A 169 25.67 -31.57 0.95
CA ALA A 169 26.31 -30.48 0.23
C ALA A 169 25.54 -30.11 -1.05
N LYS A 170 24.97 -31.08 -1.76
CA LYS A 170 24.20 -30.85 -2.98
C LYS A 170 22.92 -30.05 -2.72
N ASP A 171 22.14 -30.44 -1.70
CA ASP A 171 20.91 -29.72 -1.31
C ASP A 171 21.24 -28.30 -0.85
N TYR A 172 22.30 -28.15 -0.06
CA TYR A 172 22.80 -26.86 0.38
C TYR A 172 23.14 -25.94 -0.80
N ILE A 173 23.94 -26.43 -1.77
CA ILE A 173 24.36 -25.68 -2.95
C ILE A 173 23.14 -25.26 -3.78
N LEU A 174 22.19 -26.16 -4.04
CA LEU A 174 20.96 -25.88 -4.80
C LEU A 174 20.10 -24.79 -4.12
N ASN A 175 19.95 -24.88 -2.79
CA ASN A 175 19.23 -23.88 -2.00
C ASN A 175 19.90 -22.51 -2.08
N LEU A 176 21.24 -22.46 -1.95
CA LEU A 176 21.98 -21.20 -2.02
C LEU A 176 22.00 -20.61 -3.43
N GLN A 177 22.15 -21.44 -4.47
CA GLN A 177 22.03 -21.02 -5.87
C GLN A 177 20.66 -20.40 -6.18
N THR A 178 19.59 -20.89 -5.56
CA THR A 178 18.24 -20.32 -5.70
C THR A 178 18.14 -18.92 -5.08
N LEU A 179 18.80 -18.68 -3.93
CA LEU A 179 18.95 -17.34 -3.38
C LEU A 179 19.78 -16.42 -4.30
N MET A 180 20.91 -16.92 -4.82
CA MET A 180 21.79 -16.17 -5.72
C MET A 180 21.10 -15.80 -7.05
N ARG A 181 20.28 -16.69 -7.60
CA ARG A 181 19.47 -16.43 -8.81
C ARG A 181 18.46 -15.32 -8.58
N ARG A 182 17.76 -15.31 -7.44
CA ARG A 182 16.82 -14.23 -7.07
C ARG A 182 17.49 -12.88 -6.90
N HIS A 183 18.73 -12.88 -6.39
CA HIS A 183 19.51 -11.66 -6.28
C HIS A 183 19.92 -11.05 -7.65
N GLY A 184 20.20 -11.89 -8.64
CA GLY A 184 20.38 -11.50 -10.05
C GLY A 184 21.72 -10.88 -10.45
N LYS A 185 22.50 -10.31 -9.52
CA LYS A 185 23.75 -9.56 -9.83
C LYS A 185 25.07 -10.21 -9.39
N MET A 186 25.11 -11.53 -9.17
CA MET A 186 26.33 -12.19 -8.69
C MET A 186 27.10 -12.82 -9.85
N SER A 187 28.40 -12.53 -9.96
CA SER A 187 29.28 -13.20 -10.92
C SER A 187 29.48 -14.67 -10.52
N ASP A 188 29.75 -15.55 -11.49
CA ASP A 188 29.87 -16.99 -11.20
C ASP A 188 31.04 -17.29 -10.27
N MET A 189 32.14 -16.54 -10.38
CA MET A 189 33.26 -16.62 -9.46
C MET A 189 32.85 -16.21 -8.03
N ALA A 190 32.08 -15.12 -7.86
CA ALA A 190 31.59 -14.71 -6.54
C ALA A 190 30.59 -15.72 -5.95
N LYS A 191 29.74 -16.34 -6.79
CA LYS A 191 28.86 -17.44 -6.36
C LYS A 191 29.70 -18.60 -5.84
N LEU A 192 30.74 -18.98 -6.57
CA LEU A 192 31.61 -20.09 -6.24
C LEU A 192 32.37 -19.84 -4.93
N GLU A 193 32.97 -18.66 -4.77
CA GLU A 193 33.63 -18.25 -3.53
C GLU A 193 32.68 -18.31 -2.33
N ARG A 194 31.44 -17.82 -2.50
CA ARG A 194 30.46 -17.81 -1.42
C ARG A 194 29.98 -19.22 -1.05
N LEU A 195 29.76 -20.08 -2.04
CA LEU A 195 29.41 -21.49 -1.85
C LEU A 195 30.52 -22.21 -1.07
N TYR A 196 31.78 -22.05 -1.49
CA TYR A 196 32.92 -22.65 -0.80
C TYR A 196 33.12 -22.08 0.61
N HIS A 197 33.02 -20.76 0.78
CA HIS A 197 33.21 -20.12 2.08
C HIS A 197 32.18 -20.56 3.12
N ASN A 198 30.94 -20.80 2.72
CA ASN A 198 29.88 -21.21 3.64
C ASN A 198 29.71 -22.74 3.76
N LEU A 199 30.52 -23.51 3.03
CA LEU A 199 30.59 -24.96 3.14
C LEU A 199 31.12 -25.38 4.50
N ARG A 200 30.70 -26.57 4.96
CA ARG A 200 31.16 -27.16 6.21
C ARG A 200 32.68 -27.40 6.23
N PRO A 201 33.36 -27.23 7.39
CA PRO A 201 34.81 -27.42 7.50
C PRO A 201 35.28 -28.82 7.08
N GLU A 202 34.47 -29.84 7.27
CA GLU A 202 34.80 -31.23 6.90
C GLU A 202 35.03 -31.36 5.39
N TYR A 203 34.15 -30.78 4.57
CA TYR A 203 34.32 -30.73 3.13
C TYR A 203 35.54 -29.89 2.73
N LYS A 204 35.78 -28.74 3.40
CA LYS A 204 36.95 -27.88 3.12
C LYS A 204 38.30 -28.52 3.42
N ARG A 205 38.35 -29.53 4.30
CA ARG A 205 39.57 -30.30 4.56
C ARG A 205 39.91 -31.22 3.38
N TYR A 206 38.89 -31.71 2.68
CA TYR A 206 39.05 -32.61 1.55
C TYR A 206 39.18 -31.87 0.21
N ILE A 207 38.31 -30.89 -0.02
CA ILE A 207 38.21 -30.15 -1.29
C ILE A 207 39.05 -28.88 -1.19
N LYS A 208 40.09 -28.74 -2.01
CA LYS A 208 40.87 -27.50 -2.06
C LYS A 208 40.24 -26.50 -3.02
N ARG A 209 40.27 -25.22 -2.66
CA ARG A 209 39.71 -24.15 -3.49
C ARG A 209 40.26 -24.14 -4.93
N ALA A 210 41.53 -24.49 -5.13
CA ALA A 210 42.20 -24.45 -6.44
C ALA A 210 41.81 -25.60 -7.38
N GLU A 211 41.11 -26.63 -6.89
CA GLU A 211 40.79 -27.84 -7.67
C GLU A 211 39.56 -27.69 -8.56
N PHE A 212 38.82 -26.58 -8.43
CA PHE A 212 37.60 -26.32 -9.18
C PHE A 212 37.45 -24.84 -9.53
N ASP A 213 36.92 -24.56 -10.71
CA ASP A 213 36.68 -23.22 -11.27
C ASP A 213 35.19 -22.93 -11.50
N SER A 214 34.34 -23.94 -11.32
CA SER A 214 32.92 -23.92 -11.62
C SER A 214 32.10 -24.56 -10.51
N VAL A 215 30.81 -24.18 -10.42
CA VAL A 215 29.90 -24.75 -9.42
C VAL A 215 29.66 -26.24 -9.67
N SER A 216 29.63 -26.67 -10.92
CA SER A 216 29.54 -28.09 -11.29
C SER A 216 30.76 -28.87 -10.79
N GLY A 217 31.97 -28.30 -10.92
CA GLY A 217 33.18 -28.89 -10.36
C GLY A 217 33.11 -29.05 -8.85
N LEU A 218 32.64 -28.02 -8.13
CA LEU A 218 32.42 -28.08 -6.68
C LEU A 218 31.41 -29.17 -6.29
N ILE A 219 30.28 -29.29 -7.01
CA ILE A 219 29.28 -30.33 -6.74
C ILE A 219 29.90 -31.73 -6.90
N LYS A 220 30.68 -31.94 -7.96
CA LYS A 220 31.37 -33.22 -8.20
C LYS A 220 32.32 -33.57 -7.05
N SER A 221 33.16 -32.62 -6.60
CA SER A 221 34.06 -32.84 -5.47
C SER A 221 33.33 -33.13 -4.16
N CYS A 222 32.16 -32.51 -3.94
CA CYS A 222 31.29 -32.81 -2.80
C CYS A 222 30.71 -34.23 -2.88
N ASP A 223 30.25 -34.66 -4.07
CA ASP A 223 29.73 -36.01 -4.29
C ASP A 223 30.84 -37.08 -4.09
N ASP A 224 32.07 -36.81 -4.55
CA ASP A 224 33.23 -37.69 -4.36
C ASP A 224 33.55 -37.85 -2.86
N TYR A 225 33.47 -36.76 -2.08
CA TYR A 225 33.64 -36.81 -0.63
C TYR A 225 32.51 -37.60 0.07
N ASP A 226 31.25 -37.36 -0.31
CA ASP A 226 30.11 -38.09 0.24
C ASP A 226 30.21 -39.60 -0.05
N GLN A 227 30.75 -39.97 -1.22
CA GLN A 227 31.06 -41.37 -1.57
C GLN A 227 32.18 -41.94 -0.71
N LEU A 228 33.26 -41.18 -0.47
CA LEU A 228 34.35 -41.59 0.40
C LEU A 228 33.85 -41.90 1.82
N ILE A 229 33.02 -41.01 2.39
CA ILE A 229 32.42 -41.23 3.73
C ILE A 229 31.55 -42.50 3.75
N LYS A 230 30.80 -42.79 2.69
CA LYS A 230 30.04 -44.04 2.57
C LYS A 230 30.96 -45.26 2.50
N GLN A 231 32.05 -45.17 1.75
CA GLN A 231 33.05 -46.25 1.65
C GLN A 231 33.72 -46.51 3.01
N GLU A 232 34.15 -45.45 3.71
CA GLU A 232 34.71 -45.54 5.06
C GLU A 232 33.74 -46.19 6.06
N ALA A 233 32.46 -45.82 6.01
CA ALA A 233 31.43 -46.44 6.85
C ALA A 233 31.20 -47.93 6.53
N SER A 234 31.36 -48.32 5.26
CA SER A 234 31.21 -49.71 4.81
C SER A 234 32.47 -50.57 4.99
N TYR A 235 33.63 -49.94 5.22
CA TYR A 235 34.91 -50.61 5.28
C TYR A 235 34.97 -51.54 6.49
N LYS A 236 35.06 -52.85 6.21
CA LYS A 236 35.40 -53.86 7.21
C LYS A 236 36.88 -54.17 7.01
N PRO A 237 37.74 -54.00 8.03
CA PRO A 237 39.13 -54.40 7.90
C PRO A 237 39.17 -55.87 7.47
N PRO A 238 40.10 -56.25 6.57
CA PRO A 238 40.28 -57.64 6.19
C PRO A 238 40.27 -58.46 7.47
N LYS A 239 39.43 -59.50 7.53
CA LYS A 239 39.48 -60.46 8.63
C LYS A 239 40.94 -60.86 8.70
N GLN A 240 41.64 -60.50 9.77
CA GLN A 240 42.99 -60.97 9.98
C GLN A 240 42.82 -62.49 9.95
N HIS A 241 43.24 -63.11 8.84
CA HIS A 241 43.44 -64.54 8.81
C HIS A 241 44.40 -64.72 9.95
N SER A 242 43.87 -65.25 11.06
CA SER A 242 44.66 -65.66 12.21
C SER A 242 45.77 -66.46 11.59
N VAL A 243 46.94 -65.83 11.44
CA VAL A 243 48.14 -66.48 10.97
C VAL A 243 48.27 -67.52 12.04
N MET A 244 47.94 -68.78 11.69
CA MET A 244 47.84 -69.86 12.63
C MET A 244 49.08 -69.76 13.49
N SER A 245 48.93 -69.28 14.72
CA SER A 245 49.98 -69.38 15.69
C SER A 245 50.04 -70.88 15.87
N VAL A 246 51.02 -71.48 15.20
CA VAL A 246 51.40 -72.87 15.37
C VAL A 246 51.86 -72.93 16.82
N THR A 247 50.91 -73.00 17.74
CA THR A 247 51.13 -73.44 19.09
C THR A 247 51.44 -74.92 18.92
N MET A 248 52.74 -75.19 18.77
CA MET A 248 53.33 -76.50 18.99
C MET A 248 52.70 -77.05 20.27
N LYS A 249 51.84 -78.06 20.11
CA LYS A 249 51.24 -78.78 21.22
C LYS A 249 52.36 -79.55 21.92
N THR A 250 53.02 -78.91 22.88
CA THR A 250 53.76 -79.66 23.90
C THR A 250 52.72 -80.26 24.84
N SER A 251 52.38 -81.51 24.54
CA SER A 251 51.58 -82.40 25.35
C SER A 251 52.27 -82.66 26.70
N GLN A 252 52.00 -81.85 27.72
CA GLN A 252 52.13 -82.29 29.10
C GLN A 252 50.99 -81.70 29.93
N GLY A 253 50.16 -82.61 30.45
CA GLY A 253 48.95 -82.29 31.19
C GLY A 253 49.24 -81.47 32.44
N ARG A 254 48.36 -80.50 32.69
CA ARG A 254 48.14 -79.99 34.05
C ARG A 254 46.66 -79.90 34.32
N LYS A 255 46.33 -80.38 35.51
CA LYS A 255 45.03 -80.68 36.06
C LYS A 255 44.22 -79.39 36.29
N ASN A 256 42.90 -79.58 36.28
CA ASN A 256 41.85 -78.66 36.71
C ASN A 256 42.29 -77.68 37.81
N HIS A 257 42.41 -76.40 37.46
CA HIS A 257 42.31 -75.31 38.43
C HIS A 257 41.06 -74.48 38.13
N LYS A 258 40.11 -74.54 39.06
CA LYS A 258 38.98 -73.63 39.24
C LYS A 258 39.47 -72.17 39.09
N PRO A 259 38.78 -71.30 38.33
CA PRO A 259 39.03 -69.87 38.42
C PRO A 259 38.47 -69.36 39.74
N THR A 260 39.35 -69.16 40.70
CA THR A 260 39.05 -68.50 41.97
C THR A 260 39.18 -66.99 41.80
N ASN A 261 38.11 -66.29 42.17
CA ASN A 261 37.95 -64.87 42.42
C ASN A 261 38.00 -63.87 41.25
N PRO A 262 36.98 -63.00 41.12
CA PRO A 262 37.09 -61.81 40.29
C PRO A 262 38.21 -60.95 40.86
N ILE A 263 39.23 -60.70 40.04
CA ILE A 263 40.26 -59.70 40.31
C ILE A 263 39.55 -58.37 40.50
N VAL A 264 39.46 -57.94 41.75
CA VAL A 264 39.13 -56.56 42.10
C VAL A 264 40.21 -55.72 41.44
N ILE A 265 39.86 -55.08 40.33
CA ILE A 265 40.70 -54.06 39.69
C ILE A 265 40.75 -52.91 40.68
N ASN A 266 41.68 -52.97 41.63
CA ASN A 266 42.05 -51.84 42.44
C ASN A 266 42.51 -50.76 41.47
N ARG A 267 41.67 -49.73 41.29
CA ARG A 267 41.96 -48.56 40.47
C ARG A 267 43.32 -48.05 40.93
N PHE A 268 44.30 -48.13 40.03
CA PHE A 268 45.66 -47.73 40.31
C PHE A 268 45.66 -46.21 40.55
N ASP A 269 45.70 -45.80 41.82
CA ASP A 269 45.74 -44.40 42.18
C ASP A 269 47.16 -43.87 41.97
N HIS A 270 47.36 -43.09 40.91
CA HIS A 270 48.67 -42.63 40.44
C HIS A 270 49.44 -41.80 41.48
N HIS A 271 48.77 -41.38 42.56
CA HIS A 271 49.33 -40.60 43.65
C HIS A 271 49.87 -41.43 44.82
N GLN A 272 49.51 -42.71 44.95
CA GLN A 272 49.89 -43.53 46.12
C GLN A 272 50.85 -44.69 45.82
N SER A 273 51.13 -44.95 44.55
CA SER A 273 51.96 -46.09 44.12
C SER A 273 53.23 -45.65 43.41
N CYS A 274 54.34 -46.32 43.71
CA CYS A 274 55.62 -46.05 43.08
C CYS A 274 55.60 -46.39 41.58
N TRP A 275 55.97 -45.44 40.71
CA TRP A 275 56.02 -45.65 39.25
C TRP A 275 57.09 -46.66 38.81
N ARG A 276 58.06 -46.99 39.68
CA ARG A 276 59.14 -47.93 39.35
C ARG A 276 58.75 -49.38 39.62
N CYS A 277 58.18 -49.69 40.79
CA CYS A 277 57.85 -51.07 41.18
C CYS A 277 56.34 -51.34 41.33
N GLY A 278 55.53 -50.31 41.55
CA GLY A 278 54.09 -50.43 41.72
C GLY A 278 53.58 -50.61 43.14
N GLU A 279 54.46 -50.77 44.12
CA GLU A 279 54.09 -50.88 45.53
C GLU A 279 53.74 -49.51 46.13
N GLN A 280 52.88 -49.51 47.14
CA GLN A 280 52.51 -48.32 47.90
C GLN A 280 53.56 -47.98 48.97
N GLY A 281 53.55 -46.74 49.47
CA GLY A 281 54.36 -46.33 50.62
C GLY A 281 55.72 -45.68 50.30
N HIS A 282 56.07 -45.50 49.03
CA HIS A 282 57.26 -44.72 48.64
C HIS A 282 57.13 -44.07 47.26
N ILE A 283 57.91 -43.01 47.03
CA ILE A 283 58.03 -42.33 45.74
C ILE A 283 59.21 -42.85 44.91
N GLN A 284 59.19 -42.62 43.60
CA GLN A 284 60.19 -43.14 42.64
C GLN A 284 61.65 -42.89 43.05
N ARG A 285 61.94 -41.75 43.69
CA ARG A 285 63.30 -41.37 44.11
C ARG A 285 63.87 -42.24 45.24
N GLY A 286 63.02 -42.91 46.04
CA GLY A 286 63.42 -43.79 47.14
C GLY A 286 63.32 -45.29 46.84
N CYS A 287 62.97 -45.67 45.61
CA CYS A 287 62.66 -47.08 45.28
C CYS A 287 63.93 -47.90 45.01
N ARG A 288 64.17 -48.93 45.85
CA ARG A 288 65.24 -49.93 45.67
C ARG A 288 64.81 -51.18 44.88
N ASN A 289 63.52 -51.32 44.58
CA ASN A 289 62.99 -52.49 43.86
C ASN A 289 63.29 -52.42 42.36
N GLN A 290 63.30 -53.59 41.70
CA GLN A 290 63.46 -53.70 40.25
C GLN A 290 62.33 -52.99 39.51
N ARG A 291 62.67 -52.40 38.35
CA ARG A 291 61.71 -51.68 37.52
C ARG A 291 60.76 -52.65 36.84
N VAL A 292 59.47 -52.51 37.08
CA VAL A 292 58.42 -53.25 36.37
C VAL A 292 58.12 -52.51 35.07
N VAL A 293 58.34 -53.16 33.93
CA VAL A 293 57.97 -52.61 32.63
C VAL A 293 56.45 -52.68 32.51
N ARG A 294 55.79 -51.53 32.62
CA ARG A 294 54.36 -51.41 32.36
C ARG A 294 54.16 -50.91 30.94
N CYS A 295 53.41 -51.66 30.14
CA CYS A 295 52.97 -51.19 28.83
C CYS A 295 52.04 -49.99 29.04
N THR A 296 52.51 -48.78 28.73
CA THR A 296 51.79 -47.50 28.92
C THR A 296 50.70 -47.23 27.89
N HIS A 297 50.33 -48.22 27.09
CA HIS A 297 49.19 -48.12 26.19
C HIS A 297 47.98 -48.83 26.77
N PRO A 298 47.03 -48.10 27.38
CA PRO A 298 45.67 -48.61 27.44
C PRO A 298 45.20 -48.75 26.00
N GLU A 299 44.89 -49.97 25.59
CA GLU A 299 44.15 -50.22 24.36
C GLU A 299 42.92 -49.31 24.36
N LYS A 300 42.93 -48.31 23.48
CA LYS A 300 41.76 -47.46 23.24
C LYS A 300 40.65 -48.39 22.76
N LYS A 301 39.75 -48.79 23.67
CA LYS A 301 38.47 -49.40 23.29
C LYS A 301 37.75 -48.38 22.41
N ARG A 302 37.76 -48.65 21.10
CA ARG A 302 36.97 -47.91 20.12
C ARG A 302 35.49 -48.19 20.45
N TYR A 303 34.79 -47.16 20.89
CA TYR A 303 33.33 -47.12 20.96
C TYR A 303 32.78 -46.91 19.55
#